data_AF-A0A850T5Y7-F1
#
_entry.id   AF-A0A850T5Y7-F1
#
_cell.length_a   1.000
_cell.length_b   1.000
_cell.length_c   1.000
_cell.angle_alpha   90.00
_cell.angle_beta   90.00
_cell.angle_gamma   90.00
#
_symmetry.space_group_name_H-M   'P 1'
#
loop_
_entity.id
_entity.type
_entity.pdbx_description
1 polymer ?
#
loop_
_entity_poly.entity_id
_entity_poly.type
_entity_poly.pdbx_seq_one_letter_code
_entity_poly.pdbx_strand_id
1 'polypeptide(L)'
;LLFQHPGGEEVLLEQAGRDATESFEDVGHSTDAREMLKQYYIGEIHPVRTVVKGSRQSLCCPGFIFWSTWLIPIFGALVIGLMYRYYMLDGRTS
;
A
#
# COMPACT_ATOMS: atom_id res chain seq x y z
N LEU A 1 9.43 -19.36 16.34
CA LEU A 1 9.22 -17.90 16.46
C LEU A 1 7.87 -17.53 15.86
N LEU A 2 7.71 -17.61 14.54
CA LEU A 2 6.42 -17.45 13.88
C LEU A 2 5.45 -18.60 14.23
N PHE A 3 5.89 -19.85 14.07
CA PHE A 3 5.08 -21.05 14.37
C PHE A 3 4.80 -21.34 15.85
N GLN A 4 5.43 -20.61 16.78
CA GLN A 4 5.24 -20.82 18.22
C GLN A 4 4.26 -19.83 18.84
N HIS A 5 3.79 -18.86 18.06
CA HIS A 5 2.78 -17.92 18.53
C HIS A 5 1.41 -18.63 18.52
N PRO A 6 0.70 -18.71 19.66
CA PRO A 6 -0.59 -19.42 19.72
C PRO A 6 -1.66 -18.86 18.78
N GLY A 7 -1.56 -17.58 18.42
CA GLY A 7 -2.46 -16.90 17.48
C GLY A 7 -2.05 -17.01 16.00
N GLY A 8 -1.10 -17.88 15.67
CA GLY A 8 -0.60 -18.04 14.30
C GLY A 8 0.53 -17.06 13.94
N GLU A 9 1.16 -17.30 12.78
CA GLU A 9 2.26 -16.47 12.27
C GLU A 9 1.78 -15.26 11.48
N GLU A 10 0.59 -15.36 10.89
CA GLU A 10 -0.05 -14.36 10.06
C GLU A 10 -0.18 -13.03 10.81
N VAL A 11 -0.59 -13.06 12.08
CA VAL A 11 -0.75 -11.85 12.89
C VAL A 11 0.58 -11.16 13.19
N LEU A 12 1.68 -11.92 13.30
CA LEU A 12 3.02 -11.35 13.48
C LEU A 12 3.55 -10.76 12.17
N LEU A 13 3.29 -11.41 11.03
CA LEU A 13 3.69 -10.94 9.71
C LEU A 13 2.94 -9.67 9.31
N GLU A 14 1.64 -9.59 9.60
CA GLU A 14 0.84 -8.40 9.35
C GLU A 14 1.38 -7.18 10.09
N GLN A 15 1.87 -7.38 11.33
CA GLN A 15 2.40 -6.34 12.20
C GLN A 15 3.92 -6.12 12.05
N ALA A 16 4.59 -6.84 11.16
CA ALA A 16 6.04 -6.77 11.01
C ALA A 16 6.50 -5.37 10.54
N GLY A 17 7.55 -4.84 11.18
CA GLY A 17 8.16 -3.56 10.81
C GLY A 17 7.39 -2.31 11.22
N ARG A 18 6.33 -2.45 12.02
CA ARG A 18 5.59 -1.34 12.62
C ARG A 18 5.47 -1.50 14.13
N ASP A 19 5.03 -0.44 14.81
CA ASP A 19 4.68 -0.50 16.22
C ASP A 19 3.37 -1.29 16.39
N ALA A 20 3.45 -2.42 17.10
CA ALA A 20 2.33 -3.33 17.35
C ALA A 20 1.78 -3.23 18.78
N THR A 21 2.16 -2.19 19.53
CA THR A 21 1.79 -2.02 20.95
C THR A 21 0.27 -2.04 21.15
N GLU A 22 -0.47 -1.28 20.35
CA GLU A 22 -1.95 -1.23 20.41
C GLU A 22 -2.57 -2.62 20.18
N SER A 23 -2.19 -3.29 19.08
CA SER A 23 -2.70 -4.63 18.76
C SER A 23 -2.36 -5.68 19.83
N PHE A 24 -1.22 -5.55 20.50
CA PHE A 24 -0.83 -6.44 21.59
C PHE A 24 -1.68 -6.21 22.86
N GLU A 25 -1.94 -4.95 23.21
CA GLU A 25 -2.73 -4.57 24.38
C GLU A 25 -4.23 -4.85 24.19
N ASP A 26 -4.78 -4.62 22.99
CA ASP A 26 -6.19 -4.85 22.66
C ASP A 26 -6.62 -6.32 22.81
N VAL A 27 -5.70 -7.25 22.53
CA VAL A 27 -5.93 -8.69 22.71
C VAL A 27 -5.91 -9.07 24.20
N GLY A 28 -5.25 -8.30 25.05
CA GLY A 28 -5.14 -8.57 26.48
C GLY A 28 -4.24 -9.77 26.80
N HIS A 29 -3.03 -9.80 26.22
CA HIS A 29 -2.06 -10.87 26.46
C HIS A 29 -1.70 -11.03 27.95
N SER A 30 -1.51 -12.29 28.38
CA SER A 30 -1.21 -12.66 29.76
C SER A 30 0.16 -12.15 30.24
N THR A 31 0.40 -12.19 31.54
CA THR A 31 1.70 -11.83 32.13
C THR A 31 2.83 -12.73 31.63
N ASP A 32 2.56 -14.01 31.38
CA ASP A 32 3.51 -14.96 30.80
C ASP A 32 3.90 -14.58 29.36
N ALA A 33 2.92 -14.16 28.54
CA ALA A 33 3.21 -13.67 27.19
C ALA A 33 4.10 -12.40 27.22
N ARG A 34 3.89 -11.51 28.20
CA ARG A 34 4.75 -10.34 28.41
C ARG A 34 6.15 -10.72 28.89
N GLU A 35 6.29 -11.80 29.64
CA GLU A 35 7.59 -12.31 30.07
C GLU A 35 8.35 -12.93 28.90
N MET A 36 7.68 -13.71 28.06
CA MET A 36 8.27 -14.22 26.80
C MET A 36 8.70 -13.08 25.88
N LEU A 37 7.95 -11.99 25.78
CA LEU A 37 8.30 -10.82 24.95
C LEU A 37 9.67 -10.24 25.32
N LYS A 38 10.04 -10.25 26.61
CA LYS A 38 11.35 -9.77 27.08
C LYS A 38 12.52 -10.61 26.54
N GLN A 39 12.31 -11.91 26.29
CA GLN A 39 13.35 -12.79 25.77
C GLN A 39 13.73 -12.46 24.32
N TYR A 40 12.81 -11.82 23.59
CA TYR A 40 13.00 -11.41 22.20
C TYR A 40 13.33 -9.92 22.04
N TYR A 41 13.59 -9.23 23.15
CA TYR A 41 13.97 -7.82 23.13
C TYR A 41 15.39 -7.65 22.57
N ILE A 42 15.51 -6.93 21.46
CA ILE A 42 16.81 -6.69 20.78
C ILE A 42 17.33 -5.25 20.96
N GLY A 43 16.49 -4.31 21.38
CA GLY A 43 16.85 -2.91 21.58
C GLY A 43 15.70 -1.92 21.33
N GLU A 44 16.00 -0.63 21.51
CA GLU A 44 15.05 0.46 21.30
C GLU A 44 15.15 1.09 19.91
N ILE A 45 14.02 1.57 19.40
CA ILE A 45 13.97 2.38 18.18
C ILE A 45 14.62 3.74 18.49
N HIS A 46 15.52 4.20 17.62
CA HIS A 46 16.10 5.53 17.77
C HIS A 46 15.02 6.61 17.77
N PRO A 47 15.07 7.59 18.69
CA PRO A 47 14.14 8.69 18.70
C PRO A 47 14.31 9.48 17.41
N VAL A 48 13.41 9.25 16.46
CA VAL A 48 13.30 10.07 15.26
C VAL A 48 12.96 11.47 15.75
N ARG A 49 13.84 12.45 15.46
CA ARG A 49 13.47 13.86 15.54
C ARG A 49 12.20 14.00 14.71
N THR A 50 11.08 14.20 15.36
CA THR A 50 9.76 14.41 14.75
C THR A 50 9.82 15.72 13.97
N VAL A 51 10.38 15.67 12.76
CA VAL A 51 10.01 16.60 11.73
C VAL A 51 8.53 16.32 11.50
N VAL A 52 7.73 17.30 11.93
CA VAL A 52 6.29 17.48 11.75
C VAL A 52 5.72 16.60 10.63
N LYS A 53 4.60 15.92 10.94
CA LYS A 53 3.69 15.27 9.98
C LYS A 53 3.70 15.98 8.62
N GLY A 54 4.48 15.45 7.71
CA GLY A 54 4.74 16.10 6.43
C GLY A 54 5.22 15.05 5.46
N SER A 55 4.25 14.38 4.83
CA SER A 55 4.41 13.82 3.48
C SER A 55 5.72 13.06 3.23
N ARG A 56 5.93 11.92 3.90
CA ARG A 56 6.56 10.82 3.16
C ARG A 56 5.50 10.29 2.22
N GLN A 57 5.46 10.87 1.02
CA GLN A 57 4.90 10.18 -0.12
C GLN A 57 5.72 8.89 -0.25
N SER A 58 5.22 7.83 0.37
CA SER A 58 5.49 6.47 -0.08
C SER A 58 5.34 6.50 -1.59
N LEU A 59 6.41 6.16 -2.30
CA LEU A 59 6.49 6.15 -3.76
C LEU A 59 5.60 5.06 -4.40
N CYS A 60 4.51 4.69 -3.74
CA CYS A 60 3.56 3.69 -4.17
C CYS A 60 2.15 4.14 -3.77
N CYS A 61 1.67 5.23 -4.34
CA CYS A 61 0.23 5.51 -4.34
C CYS A 61 -0.40 4.73 -5.49
N PRO A 62 -1.36 3.83 -5.26
CA PRO A 62 -2.20 3.25 -6.31
C PRO A 62 -2.97 4.31 -7.13
N GLY A 63 -3.01 5.56 -6.64
CA GLY A 63 -3.74 6.67 -7.25
C GLY A 63 -3.14 7.22 -8.54
N PHE A 64 -1.83 7.09 -8.80
CA PHE A 64 -1.25 7.61 -10.05
C PHE A 64 -1.61 6.77 -11.28
N ILE A 65 -2.03 5.52 -11.08
CA ILE A 65 -2.40 4.57 -12.15
C ILE A 65 -3.91 4.64 -12.48
N PHE A 66 -4.75 5.18 -11.59
CA PHE A 66 -6.20 5.03 -11.68
C PHE A 66 -6.85 5.81 -12.83
N TRP A 67 -6.41 7.04 -13.09
CA TRP A 67 -6.94 7.90 -14.15
C TRP A 67 -6.34 7.64 -15.53
N SER A 68 -5.04 7.31 -15.61
CA SER A 68 -4.34 7.07 -16.88
C SER A 68 -4.85 5.81 -17.58
N THR A 69 -5.24 4.78 -16.83
CA THR A 69 -5.67 3.49 -17.39
C THR A 69 -6.99 3.56 -18.17
N TRP A 70 -7.87 4.52 -17.83
CA TRP A 70 -9.15 4.72 -18.51
C TRP A 70 -9.10 5.85 -19.54
N LEU A 71 -8.39 6.94 -19.27
CA LEU A 71 -8.40 8.13 -20.14
C LEU A 71 -7.60 7.91 -21.44
N ILE A 72 -6.49 7.18 -21.38
CA ILE A 72 -5.63 6.92 -22.55
C ILE A 72 -6.35 6.10 -23.64
N PRO A 73 -7.01 4.95 -23.36
CA PRO A 73 -7.71 4.19 -24.40
C PRO A 73 -8.92 4.95 -24.97
N ILE A 74 -9.65 5.71 -24.14
CA ILE A 74 -10.79 6.52 -24.60
C ILE A 74 -10.33 7.62 -25.55
N PHE A 75 -9.25 8.32 -25.20
CA PHE A 75 -8.69 9.37 -26.05
C PHE A 75 -8.16 8.80 -27.38
N GLY A 76 -7.47 7.64 -27.34
CA GLY A 76 -7.01 6.94 -28.53
C GLY A 76 -8.14 6.57 -29.49
N ALA A 77 -9.24 5.99 -28.97
CA ALA A 77 -10.39 5.62 -29.78
C ALA A 77 -11.08 6.84 -30.44
N LEU A 78 -11.16 7.97 -29.74
CA LEU A 78 -11.76 9.20 -30.26
C LEU A 78 -10.93 9.80 -31.40
N VAL A 79 -9.59 9.82 -31.27
CA VAL A 79 -8.69 10.31 -32.32
C VAL A 79 -8.75 9.41 -33.56
N ILE A 80 -8.69 8.08 -33.38
CA ILE A 80 -8.79 7.12 -34.49
C ILE A 80 -10.15 7.22 -35.18
N GLY A 81 -11.24 7.37 -34.43
CA GLY A 81 -12.58 7.56 -34.99
C GLY A 81 -12.73 8.84 -35.79
N LEU A 82 -12.22 9.98 -35.28
CA LEU A 82 -12.22 11.26 -36.00
C LEU A 82 -11.37 11.19 -37.27
N MET A 83 -10.20 10.56 -37.20
CA MET A 83 -9.31 10.35 -38.34
C MET A 83 -9.98 9.49 -39.41
N TYR A 84 -10.57 8.36 -39.03
CA TYR A 84 -11.31 7.49 -39.95
C TYR A 84 -12.49 8.23 -40.59
N ARG A 85 -13.23 9.03 -39.80
CA ARG A 85 -14.33 9.85 -40.32
C ARG A 85 -13.84 10.91 -41.30
N TYR A 86 -12.67 11.52 -41.07
CA TYR A 86 -12.06 12.45 -42.01
C TYR A 86 -11.68 11.76 -43.32
N TYR A 87 -10.95 10.64 -43.26
CA TYR A 87 -10.54 9.90 -44.46
C TYR A 87 -11.72 9.30 -45.24
N MET A 88 -12.78 8.85 -44.56
CA MET A 88 -13.99 8.33 -45.23
C MET A 88 -14.86 9.44 -45.82
N LEU A 89 -14.79 10.67 -45.31
CA LEU A 89 -15.42 11.83 -45.95
C LEU A 89 -14.64 12.27 -47.18
N ASP A 90 -13.30 12.34 -47.07
CA ASP A 90 -12.41 12.75 -48.16
C ASP A 90 -12.39 11.73 -49.31
N GLY A 91 -12.41 10.44 -48.98
CA GLY A 91 -12.51 9.34 -49.96
C GLY A 91 -13.87 9.20 -50.64
N ARG A 92 -14.90 9.96 -50.22
CA ARG A 92 -16.21 10.01 -50.89
C ARG A 92 -16.35 11.25 -51.80
N THR A 93 -15.42 12.20 -51.73
CA THR A 93 -15.43 13.45 -52.51
C THR A 93 -14.50 13.46 -53.72
N SER A 94 -13.86 12.33 -54.03
CA SER A 94 -13.10 12.12 -55.27
C SER A 94 -13.71 11.00 -56.11
#